data_AF-A0AAD7ZLV8-F1
#
_entry.id   AF-A0AAD7ZLV8-F1
#
_cell.length_a   1.000
_cell.length_b   1.000
_cell.length_c   1.000
_cell.angle_alpha   90.00
_cell.angle_beta   90.00
_cell.angle_gamma   90.00
#
_symmetry.space_group_name_H-M   'P 1'
#
loop_
_entity.id
_entity.type
_entity.pdbx_description
1 polymer ?
#
loop_
_entity_poly.entity_id
_entity_poly.type
_entity_poly.pdbx_seq_one_letter_code
_entity_poly.pdbx_strand_id
1 'polypeptide(L)'
;ETDEKTVTGQRDSGRRLGERITDTTFWRNEVATELERMVAESNLQQDKRRDLEKAIQDCEGPLHIAQECLYQRENRHGIDLVHDQVEQALLCEVENLRACQDRLKKMHEKTVDQLRNNRAAQHELERDLKSKESALGIDNMCHQLNNFSRGINYYGGIEKFDNTVCTPESWSENSNRIIQRAQNERTKSTQLRSDADNLINQCANDIWNAWNATNNALTRRSSEILESKGKLQMHLHKIQQEIFDIEKNMELLRKAIMDKSNPLKVAHTRLESRTHRRDIELCRDNAQTRLVKEVEDIQDSVDYLHRKLQEAEAQHQQLLKTRSNLESELHIKVNSLFIDREKCLGMRRSFPLNSTIKY
;
A
#
# COMPACT_ATOMS: atom_id res chain seq x y z
N GLU A 1 34.25 41.14 -76.92
CA GLU A 1 33.51 41.92 -75.90
C GLU A 1 32.15 41.33 -75.51
N THR A 2 31.14 41.25 -76.40
CA THR A 2 29.79 40.74 -76.05
C THR A 2 29.78 39.25 -75.68
N ASP A 3 30.54 38.44 -76.41
CA ASP A 3 30.64 37.00 -76.15
C ASP A 3 31.40 36.72 -74.85
N GLU A 4 32.45 37.48 -74.57
CA GLU A 4 33.22 37.39 -73.32
C GLU A 4 32.39 37.79 -72.10
N LYS A 5 31.53 38.81 -72.22
CA LYS A 5 30.56 39.18 -71.17
C LYS A 5 29.56 38.05 -70.91
N THR A 6 29.08 37.39 -71.98
CA THR A 6 28.13 36.27 -71.89
C THR A 6 28.76 35.06 -71.19
N VAL A 7 29.96 34.65 -71.62
CA VAL A 7 30.68 33.51 -71.03
C VAL A 7 31.06 33.78 -69.58
N THR A 8 31.57 34.99 -69.28
CA THR A 8 31.92 35.39 -67.91
C THR A 8 30.68 35.40 -67.00
N GLY A 9 29.56 35.92 -67.49
CA GLY A 9 28.30 35.95 -66.73
C GLY A 9 27.75 34.55 -66.45
N GLN A 10 27.77 33.64 -67.43
CA GLN A 10 27.35 32.24 -67.21
C GLN A 10 28.26 31.53 -66.19
N ARG A 11 29.58 31.78 -66.25
CA ARG A 11 30.54 31.22 -65.29
C ARG A 11 30.30 31.73 -63.87
N ASP A 12 30.04 33.02 -63.70
CA ASP A 12 29.75 33.61 -62.38
C ASP A 12 28.44 33.08 -61.80
N SER A 13 27.35 33.08 -62.59
CA SER A 13 26.07 32.51 -62.17
C SER A 13 26.19 31.02 -61.81
N GLY A 14 26.94 30.24 -62.60
CA GLY A 14 27.22 28.83 -62.30
C GLY A 14 27.96 28.66 -60.97
N ARG A 15 28.96 29.52 -60.69
CA ARG A 15 29.67 29.55 -59.41
C ARG A 15 28.72 29.88 -58.25
N ARG A 16 27.89 30.91 -58.38
CA ARG A 16 26.92 31.32 -57.34
C ARG A 16 25.89 30.23 -57.03
N LEU A 17 25.41 29.51 -58.04
CA LEU A 17 24.55 28.33 -57.86
C LEU A 17 25.28 27.22 -57.08
N GLY A 18 26.56 26.97 -57.38
CA GLY A 18 27.37 26.01 -56.63
C GLY A 18 27.58 26.40 -55.16
N GLU A 19 27.84 27.69 -54.90
CA GLU A 19 27.90 28.24 -53.53
C GLU A 19 26.57 28.00 -52.79
N ARG A 20 25.43 28.29 -53.44
CA ARG A 20 24.09 28.07 -52.86
C ARG A 20 23.75 26.61 -52.57
N ILE A 21 24.15 25.69 -53.46
CA ILE A 21 24.00 24.23 -53.25
C ILE A 21 24.79 23.81 -52.01
N THR A 22 25.99 24.34 -51.83
CA THR A 22 26.85 24.04 -50.68
C THR A 22 26.18 24.49 -49.38
N ASP A 23 25.69 25.74 -49.32
CA ASP A 23 24.99 26.27 -48.14
C ASP A 23 23.71 25.48 -47.83
N THR A 24 22.92 25.16 -48.85
CA THR A 24 21.66 24.43 -48.68
C THR A 24 21.93 23.00 -48.22
N THR A 25 22.98 22.36 -48.74
CA THR A 25 23.42 21.03 -48.32
C THR A 25 23.87 21.05 -46.86
N PHE A 26 24.65 22.05 -46.44
CA PHE A 26 25.05 22.22 -45.05
C PHE A 26 23.83 22.25 -44.11
N TRP A 27 22.89 23.18 -44.34
CA TRP A 27 21.71 23.28 -43.48
C TRP A 27 20.80 22.05 -43.56
N ARG A 28 20.72 21.37 -44.71
CA ARG A 28 20.00 20.10 -44.85
C ARG A 28 20.62 19.02 -43.94
N ASN A 29 21.96 18.94 -43.91
CA ASN A 29 22.67 17.99 -43.05
C ASN A 29 22.38 18.30 -41.57
N GLU A 30 22.50 19.56 -41.15
CA GLU A 30 22.26 19.96 -39.76
C GLU A 30 20.83 19.65 -39.30
N VAL A 31 19.83 19.96 -40.13
CA VAL A 31 18.42 19.66 -39.86
C VAL A 31 18.17 18.15 -39.80
N ALA A 32 18.75 17.37 -40.72
CA ALA A 32 18.62 15.92 -40.73
C ALA A 32 19.23 15.29 -39.47
N THR A 33 20.43 15.71 -39.07
CA THR A 33 21.07 15.24 -37.85
C THR A 33 20.26 15.59 -36.59
N GLU A 34 19.71 16.81 -36.51
CA GLU A 34 18.86 17.18 -35.38
C GLU A 34 17.53 16.41 -35.37
N LEU A 35 16.96 16.11 -36.55
CA LEU A 35 15.76 15.27 -36.69
C LEU A 35 15.99 13.86 -36.16
N GLU A 36 17.10 13.21 -36.54
CA GLU A 36 17.46 11.88 -36.04
C GLU A 36 17.57 11.87 -34.51
N ARG A 37 18.22 12.89 -33.94
CA ARG A 37 18.35 13.05 -32.48
C ARG A 37 17.00 13.29 -31.79
N MET A 38 16.10 14.06 -32.40
CA MET A 38 14.75 14.30 -31.88
C MET A 38 13.90 13.03 -31.89
N VAL A 39 13.99 12.23 -32.95
CA VAL A 39 13.31 10.93 -33.04
C VAL A 39 13.83 9.97 -31.97
N ALA A 40 15.15 9.89 -31.80
CA ALA A 40 15.76 9.05 -30.76
C ALA A 40 15.30 9.46 -29.35
N GLU A 41 15.32 10.76 -29.02
CA GLU A 41 14.86 11.25 -27.73
C GLU A 41 13.35 11.03 -27.52
N SER A 42 12.54 11.18 -28.57
CA SER A 42 11.08 10.90 -28.50
C SER A 42 10.79 9.43 -28.18
N ASN A 43 11.59 8.50 -28.72
CA ASN A 43 11.47 7.09 -28.38
C ASN A 43 11.83 6.82 -26.91
N LEU A 44 12.93 7.41 -26.41
CA LEU A 44 13.30 7.30 -24.99
C LEU A 44 12.23 7.88 -24.06
N GLN A 45 11.64 9.02 -24.44
CA GLN A 45 10.55 9.64 -23.69
C GLN A 45 9.28 8.78 -23.71
N GLN A 46 9.01 8.09 -24.83
CA GLN A 46 7.90 7.16 -24.96
C GLN A 46 8.06 5.93 -24.06
N ASP A 47 9.29 5.41 -23.94
CA ASP A 47 9.58 4.34 -22.99
C ASP A 47 9.41 4.81 -21.55
N LYS A 48 9.88 6.02 -21.21
CA LYS A 48 9.67 6.60 -19.87
C LYS A 48 8.19 6.78 -19.52
N ARG A 49 7.35 7.15 -20.50
CA ARG A 49 5.89 7.20 -20.33
C ARG A 49 5.32 5.83 -19.93
N ARG A 50 5.79 4.76 -20.57
CA ARG A 50 5.37 3.38 -20.26
C ARG A 50 5.84 2.94 -18.88
N ASP A 51 7.06 3.31 -18.49
CA ASP A 51 7.58 3.04 -17.14
C ASP A 51 6.71 3.72 -16.06
N LEU A 52 6.30 4.97 -16.29
CA LEU A 52 5.39 5.68 -15.38
C LEU A 52 4.01 5.03 -15.31
N GLU A 53 3.44 4.60 -16.44
CA GLU A 53 2.16 3.87 -16.47
C GLU A 53 2.23 2.58 -15.66
N LYS A 54 3.31 1.82 -15.87
CA LYS A 54 3.58 0.60 -15.11
C LYS A 54 3.71 0.91 -13.61
N ALA A 55 4.47 1.95 -13.24
CA ALA A 55 4.63 2.33 -11.84
C ALA A 55 3.32 2.73 -11.14
N ILE A 56 2.41 3.38 -11.87
CA ILE A 56 1.06 3.69 -11.36
C ILE A 56 0.26 2.40 -11.11
N GLN A 57 0.32 1.45 -12.04
CA GLN A 57 -0.37 0.16 -11.94
C GLN A 57 0.19 -0.71 -10.81
N ASP A 58 1.50 -0.75 -10.65
CA ASP A 58 2.18 -1.53 -9.60
C ASP A 58 1.78 -1.08 -8.18
N CYS A 59 1.27 0.15 -8.02
CA CYS A 59 0.72 0.64 -6.74
C CYS A 59 -0.67 0.07 -6.40
N GLU A 60 -1.42 -0.47 -7.36
CA GLU A 60 -2.81 -0.93 -7.13
C GLU A 60 -2.88 -2.15 -6.21
N GLY A 61 -1.98 -3.12 -6.42
CA GLY A 61 -1.91 -4.34 -5.61
C GLY A 61 -1.68 -4.07 -4.12
N PRO A 62 -0.61 -3.34 -3.74
CA PRO A 62 -0.37 -2.97 -2.34
C PRO A 62 -1.51 -2.16 -1.74
N LEU A 63 -2.11 -1.24 -2.50
CA LEU A 63 -3.23 -0.43 -2.04
C LEU A 63 -4.45 -1.29 -1.70
N HIS A 64 -4.82 -2.21 -2.59
CA HIS A 64 -5.90 -3.14 -2.36
C HIS A 64 -5.63 -4.00 -1.12
N ILE A 65 -4.41 -4.51 -0.94
CA ILE A 65 -4.06 -5.33 0.22
C ILE A 65 -4.14 -4.53 1.52
N ALA A 66 -3.64 -3.28 1.54
CA ALA A 66 -3.72 -2.44 2.73
C ALA A 66 -5.19 -2.14 3.11
N GLN A 67 -6.05 -1.87 2.13
CA GLN A 67 -7.48 -1.67 2.33
C GLN A 67 -8.19 -2.94 2.82
N GLU A 68 -7.87 -4.09 2.23
CA GLU A 68 -8.44 -5.37 2.68
C GLU A 68 -7.97 -5.72 4.09
N CYS A 69 -6.74 -5.39 4.48
CA CYS A 69 -6.28 -5.56 5.86
C CYS A 69 -7.09 -4.71 6.85
N LEU A 70 -7.39 -3.44 6.50
CA LEU A 70 -8.27 -2.58 7.31
C LEU A 70 -9.66 -3.21 7.45
N TYR A 71 -10.26 -3.62 6.33
CA TYR A 71 -11.58 -4.27 6.32
C TYR A 71 -11.62 -5.55 7.17
N GLN A 72 -10.62 -6.42 7.06
CA GLN A 72 -10.55 -7.64 7.87
C GLN A 72 -10.46 -7.31 9.37
N ARG A 73 -9.78 -6.21 9.74
CA ARG A 73 -9.62 -5.78 11.13
C ARG A 73 -10.86 -5.15 11.74
N GLU A 74 -11.80 -4.66 10.94
CA GLU A 74 -13.13 -4.25 11.43
C GLU A 74 -13.91 -5.43 12.05
N ASN A 75 -13.57 -6.67 11.69
CA ASN A 75 -14.17 -7.90 12.25
C ASN A 75 -13.56 -8.34 13.59
N ARG A 76 -12.72 -7.50 14.21
CA ARG A 76 -12.27 -7.71 15.59
C ARG A 76 -13.42 -7.41 16.56
N HIS A 77 -13.33 -7.95 17.76
CA HIS A 77 -14.42 -7.89 18.74
C HIS A 77 -13.96 -7.32 20.08
N GLY A 78 -14.90 -6.70 20.79
CA GLY A 78 -14.72 -6.25 22.18
C GLY A 78 -13.52 -5.32 22.35
N ILE A 79 -12.70 -5.59 23.35
CA ILE A 79 -11.56 -4.74 23.73
C ILE A 79 -10.44 -4.68 22.67
N ASP A 80 -10.46 -5.55 21.67
CA ASP A 80 -9.44 -5.59 20.61
C ASP A 80 -9.82 -4.79 19.36
N LEU A 81 -11.09 -4.36 19.25
CA LEU A 81 -11.53 -3.45 18.20
C LEU A 81 -11.17 -2.01 18.60
N VAL A 82 -9.91 -1.65 18.35
CA VAL A 82 -9.32 -0.36 18.73
C VAL A 82 -8.41 0.18 17.63
N HIS A 83 -8.25 1.50 17.61
CA HIS A 83 -7.31 2.18 16.73
C HIS A 83 -5.88 2.03 17.28
N ASP A 84 -5.30 0.84 17.08
CA ASP A 84 -3.94 0.51 17.52
C ASP A 84 -2.88 0.98 16.51
N GLN A 85 -1.61 0.70 16.82
CA GLN A 85 -0.47 1.07 15.97
C GLN A 85 -0.55 0.44 14.57
N VAL A 86 -1.19 -0.72 14.42
CA VAL A 86 -1.34 -1.38 13.12
C VAL A 86 -2.36 -0.64 12.26
N GLU A 87 -3.46 -0.21 12.86
CA GLU A 87 -4.47 0.60 12.18
C GLU A 87 -3.86 1.88 11.62
N GLN A 88 -3.08 2.58 12.46
CA GLN A 88 -2.37 3.80 12.06
C GLN A 88 -1.35 3.54 10.95
N ALA A 89 -0.59 2.44 11.03
CA ALA A 89 0.38 2.08 10.00
C ALA A 89 -0.31 1.77 8.66
N LEU A 90 -1.42 1.02 8.68
CA LEU A 90 -2.22 0.71 7.49
C LEU A 90 -2.83 1.96 6.85
N LEU A 91 -3.39 2.88 7.65
CA LEU A 91 -3.93 4.15 7.14
C LEU A 91 -2.83 5.01 6.50
N CYS A 92 -1.70 5.15 7.18
CA CYS A 92 -0.53 5.86 6.65
C CYS A 92 -0.02 5.22 5.35
N GLU A 93 0.00 3.88 5.27
CA GLU A 93 0.36 3.15 4.06
C GLU A 93 -0.60 3.43 2.89
N VAL A 94 -1.91 3.44 3.14
CA VAL A 94 -2.93 3.79 2.13
C VAL A 94 -2.76 5.23 1.65
N GLU A 95 -2.56 6.18 2.57
CA GLU A 95 -2.33 7.59 2.24
C GLU A 95 -1.06 7.76 1.40
N ASN A 96 0.03 7.10 1.79
CA ASN A 96 1.30 7.12 1.06
C ASN A 96 1.16 6.54 -0.36
N LEU A 97 0.47 5.41 -0.52
CA LEU A 97 0.22 4.79 -1.83
C LEU A 97 -0.59 5.71 -2.75
N ARG A 98 -1.64 6.36 -2.23
CA ARG A 98 -2.43 7.34 -2.99
C ARG A 98 -1.59 8.56 -3.38
N ALA A 99 -0.80 9.08 -2.45
CA ALA A 99 0.11 10.18 -2.73
C ALA A 99 1.16 9.82 -3.80
N CYS A 100 1.67 8.59 -3.80
CA CYS A 100 2.56 8.10 -4.84
C CYS A 100 1.85 8.02 -6.20
N GLN A 101 0.64 7.45 -6.26
CA GLN A 101 -0.15 7.40 -7.50
C GLN A 101 -0.42 8.80 -8.07
N ASP A 102 -0.78 9.77 -7.24
CA ASP A 102 -1.05 11.14 -7.69
C ASP A 102 0.21 11.85 -8.20
N ARG A 103 1.35 11.68 -7.52
CA ARG A 103 2.63 12.22 -8.00
C ARG A 103 3.04 11.61 -9.35
N LEU A 104 2.92 10.29 -9.48
CA LEU A 104 3.25 9.57 -10.72
C LEU A 104 2.32 9.97 -11.88
N LYS A 105 1.00 10.10 -11.63
CA LYS A 105 0.03 10.57 -12.64
C LYS A 105 0.35 11.97 -13.13
N LYS A 106 0.66 12.91 -12.24
CA LYS A 106 1.08 14.27 -12.62
C LYS A 106 2.37 14.27 -13.45
N MET A 107 3.32 13.38 -13.15
CA MET A 107 4.55 13.25 -13.93
C MET A 107 4.28 12.61 -15.30
N HIS A 108 3.37 11.64 -15.37
CA HIS A 108 2.91 11.04 -16.62
C HIS A 108 2.24 12.06 -17.54
N GLU A 109 1.36 12.91 -17.01
CA GLU A 109 0.72 13.99 -17.78
C GLU A 109 1.76 14.94 -18.38
N LYS A 110 2.74 15.40 -17.57
CA LYS A 110 3.87 16.21 -18.05
C LYS A 110 4.67 15.51 -19.15
N THR A 111 4.87 14.20 -19.02
CA THR A 111 5.59 13.38 -19.99
C THR A 111 4.84 13.28 -21.32
N VAL A 112 3.51 13.12 -21.28
CA VAL A 112 2.62 13.11 -22.45
C VAL A 112 2.64 14.47 -23.16
N ASP A 113 2.58 15.57 -22.40
CA ASP A 113 2.65 16.91 -23.00
C ASP A 113 4.02 17.18 -23.63
N GLN A 114 5.11 16.72 -23.00
CA GLN A 114 6.45 16.83 -23.61
C GLN A 114 6.56 16.02 -24.91
N LEU A 115 5.93 14.84 -25.01
CA LEU A 115 5.86 14.07 -26.27
C LEU A 115 5.14 14.85 -27.38
N ARG A 116 4.08 15.60 -27.05
CA ARG A 116 3.39 16.47 -28.01
C ARG A 116 4.30 17.60 -28.49
N ASN A 117 5.05 18.22 -27.58
CA ASN A 117 6.02 19.27 -27.92
C ASN A 117 7.16 18.73 -28.81
N ASN A 118 7.72 17.56 -28.47
CA ASN A 118 8.73 16.88 -29.26
C ASN A 118 8.19 16.59 -30.68
N ARG A 119 6.95 16.08 -30.81
CA ARG A 119 6.32 15.82 -32.12
C ARG A 119 6.13 17.10 -32.94
N ALA A 120 5.76 18.21 -32.30
CA ALA A 120 5.62 19.49 -32.99
C ALA A 120 6.97 20.00 -33.51
N ALA A 121 8.03 19.91 -32.70
CA ALA A 121 9.39 20.28 -33.11
C ALA A 121 9.91 19.35 -34.23
N GLN A 122 9.64 18.04 -34.13
CA GLN A 122 9.96 17.06 -35.18
C GLN A 122 9.31 17.42 -36.51
N HIS A 123 8.02 17.76 -36.51
CA HIS A 123 7.31 18.14 -37.73
C HIS A 123 7.89 19.41 -38.39
N GLU A 124 8.38 20.38 -37.60
CA GLU A 124 9.04 21.56 -38.15
C GLU A 124 10.37 21.22 -38.83
N LEU A 125 11.15 20.32 -38.24
CA LEU A 125 12.39 19.79 -38.84
C LEU A 125 12.08 19.01 -40.14
N GLU A 126 11.07 18.13 -40.13
CA GLU A 126 10.63 17.37 -41.33
C GLU A 126 10.24 18.30 -42.48
N ARG A 127 9.51 19.38 -42.18
CA ARG A 127 9.09 20.36 -43.19
C ARG A 127 10.28 21.16 -43.74
N ASP A 128 11.19 21.60 -42.88
CA ASP A 128 12.39 22.34 -43.32
C ASP A 128 13.30 21.45 -44.17
N LEU A 129 13.48 20.19 -43.75
CA LEU A 129 14.25 19.18 -44.49
C LEU A 129 13.67 18.96 -45.91
N LYS A 130 12.37 18.68 -46.01
CA LYS A 130 11.68 18.50 -47.30
C LYS A 130 11.82 19.72 -48.21
N SER A 131 11.73 20.92 -47.62
CA SER A 131 11.88 22.18 -48.37
C SER A 131 13.30 22.32 -48.93
N LYS A 132 14.33 21.96 -48.14
CA LYS A 132 15.73 21.96 -48.59
C LYS A 132 16.02 20.90 -49.64
N GLU A 133 15.48 19.69 -49.51
CA GLU A 133 15.61 18.63 -50.52
C GLU A 133 15.01 19.06 -51.86
N SER A 134 13.83 19.69 -51.84
CA SER A 134 13.22 20.26 -53.05
C SER A 134 14.07 21.38 -53.65
N ALA A 135 14.60 22.29 -52.82
CA ALA A 135 15.46 23.37 -53.29
C ALA A 135 16.76 22.84 -53.91
N LEU A 136 17.42 21.87 -53.27
CA LEU A 136 18.61 21.19 -53.79
C LEU A 136 18.34 20.49 -55.13
N GLY A 137 17.17 19.88 -55.30
CA GLY A 137 16.80 19.27 -56.58
C GLY A 137 16.74 20.29 -57.72
N ILE A 138 16.13 21.45 -57.46
CA ILE A 138 16.04 22.55 -58.43
C ILE A 138 17.43 23.15 -58.68
N ASP A 139 18.18 23.49 -57.64
CA ASP A 139 19.48 24.16 -57.76
C ASP A 139 20.51 23.26 -58.46
N ASN A 140 20.53 21.95 -58.17
CA ASN A 140 21.38 20.99 -58.87
C ASN A 140 21.02 20.88 -60.35
N MET A 141 19.72 20.83 -60.68
CA MET A 141 19.27 20.83 -62.08
C MET A 141 19.75 22.10 -62.79
N CYS A 142 19.54 23.27 -62.18
CA CYS A 142 19.98 24.56 -62.72
C CYS A 142 21.50 24.63 -62.91
N HIS A 143 22.28 24.12 -61.95
CA HIS A 143 23.75 24.11 -62.02
C HIS A 143 24.29 23.19 -63.14
N GLN A 144 23.54 22.15 -63.52
CA GLN A 144 23.91 21.22 -64.60
C GLN A 144 23.50 21.71 -66.00
N LEU A 145 22.67 22.75 -66.12
CA LEU A 145 22.27 23.30 -67.41
C LEU A 145 23.46 23.97 -68.12
N ASN A 146 23.57 23.71 -69.42
CA ASN A 146 24.52 24.35 -70.31
C ASN A 146 23.83 24.75 -71.62
N ASN A 147 24.56 25.45 -72.50
CA ASN A 147 24.01 26.00 -73.75
C ASN A 147 23.44 24.94 -74.72
N PHE A 148 23.76 23.66 -74.53
CA PHE A 148 23.29 22.54 -75.35
C PHE A 148 22.29 21.63 -74.62
N SER A 149 21.90 21.98 -73.39
CA SER A 149 20.93 21.20 -72.62
C SER A 149 19.56 21.18 -73.31
N ARG A 150 18.93 19.99 -73.38
CA ARG A 150 17.57 19.85 -73.90
C ARG A 150 16.56 20.44 -72.90
N GLY A 151 15.53 21.12 -73.41
CA GLY A 151 14.45 21.69 -72.57
C GLY A 151 14.69 23.12 -72.07
N ILE A 152 15.79 23.76 -72.45
CA ILE A 152 15.97 25.22 -72.26
C ILE A 152 15.00 25.97 -73.20
N ASN A 153 14.31 26.98 -72.69
CA ASN A 153 13.31 27.77 -73.41
C ASN A 153 13.41 29.25 -73.06
N TYR A 154 12.87 30.12 -73.92
CA TYR A 154 12.71 31.53 -73.61
C TYR A 154 11.45 31.77 -72.78
N TYR A 155 11.62 32.28 -71.57
CA TYR A 155 10.52 32.65 -70.67
C TYR A 155 10.46 34.18 -70.54
N GLY A 156 9.77 34.85 -71.47
CA GLY A 156 9.75 36.31 -71.54
C GLY A 156 9.11 36.96 -70.31
N GLY A 157 9.78 37.98 -69.74
CA GLY A 157 9.30 38.76 -68.60
C GLY A 157 9.63 38.16 -67.23
N ILE A 158 10.26 36.99 -67.17
CA ILE A 158 10.68 36.35 -65.92
C ILE A 158 11.67 37.22 -65.14
N GLU A 159 12.50 37.99 -65.84
CA GLU A 159 13.49 38.89 -65.24
C GLU A 159 12.88 40.07 -64.48
N LYS A 160 11.58 40.35 -64.69
CA LYS A 160 10.83 41.42 -64.01
C LYS A 160 9.93 40.89 -62.90
N PHE A 161 9.80 39.57 -62.77
CA PHE A 161 8.96 38.94 -61.78
C PHE A 161 9.80 38.51 -60.58
N ASP A 162 9.74 39.29 -59.50
CA ASP A 162 10.38 38.97 -58.22
C ASP A 162 9.35 38.42 -57.24
N ASN A 163 9.46 37.13 -56.93
CA ASN A 163 8.65 36.44 -55.92
C ASN A 163 9.50 35.98 -54.73
N THR A 164 10.65 36.63 -54.50
CA THR A 164 11.49 36.33 -53.34
C THR A 164 10.81 36.80 -52.06
N VAL A 165 10.81 35.94 -51.05
CA VAL A 165 10.15 36.18 -49.75
C VAL A 165 11.14 36.30 -48.59
N CYS A 166 12.43 36.07 -48.84
CA CYS A 166 13.46 36.05 -47.81
C CYS A 166 14.83 36.40 -48.39
N THR A 167 15.73 36.85 -47.52
CA THR A 167 17.17 37.03 -47.79
C THR A 167 17.97 35.82 -47.32
N PRO A 168 19.22 35.62 -47.80
CA PRO A 168 20.09 34.54 -47.31
C PRO A 168 20.26 34.51 -45.78
N GLU A 169 20.33 35.69 -45.16
CA GLU A 169 20.43 35.86 -43.71
C GLU A 169 19.17 35.31 -43.03
N SER A 170 17.99 35.81 -43.40
CA SER A 170 16.72 35.37 -42.83
C SER A 170 16.41 33.89 -43.11
N TRP A 171 16.90 33.34 -44.24
CA TRP A 171 16.77 31.92 -44.58
C TRP A 171 17.59 31.02 -43.66
N SER A 172 18.86 31.37 -43.43
CA SER A 172 19.73 30.61 -42.54
C SER A 172 19.29 30.73 -41.08
N GLU A 173 18.83 31.91 -40.67
CA GLU A 173 18.25 32.16 -39.35
C GLU A 173 16.99 31.32 -39.10
N ASN A 174 16.13 31.14 -40.11
CA ASN A 174 14.94 30.30 -39.99
C ASN A 174 15.30 28.85 -39.64
N SER A 175 16.26 28.24 -40.36
CA SER A 175 16.70 26.87 -40.06
C SER A 175 17.42 26.77 -38.72
N ASN A 176 18.26 27.76 -38.38
CA ASN A 176 18.88 27.83 -37.06
C ASN A 176 17.83 27.88 -35.94
N ARG A 177 16.79 28.70 -36.08
CA ARG A 177 15.69 28.81 -35.11
C ARG A 177 14.96 27.48 -34.92
N ILE A 178 14.69 26.74 -36.00
CA ILE A 178 14.03 25.44 -35.93
C ILE A 178 14.91 24.43 -35.18
N ILE A 179 16.22 24.39 -35.49
CA ILE A 179 17.19 23.55 -34.79
C ILE A 179 17.26 23.92 -33.30
N GLN A 180 17.39 25.21 -32.97
CA GLN A 180 17.44 25.67 -31.58
C GLN A 180 16.18 25.31 -30.79
N ARG A 181 15.00 25.43 -31.40
CA ARG A 181 13.75 24.99 -30.79
C ARG A 181 13.78 23.49 -30.50
N ALA A 182 14.20 22.67 -31.46
CA ALA A 182 14.30 21.23 -31.27
C ALA A 182 15.29 20.85 -30.17
N GLN A 183 16.46 21.49 -30.13
CA GLN A 183 17.45 21.30 -29.07
C GLN A 183 16.89 21.63 -27.68
N ASN A 184 16.15 22.73 -27.55
CA ASN A 184 15.50 23.12 -26.31
C ASN A 184 14.48 22.08 -25.84
N GLU A 185 13.65 21.54 -26.74
CA GLU A 185 12.69 20.50 -26.39
C GLU A 185 13.37 19.19 -26.00
N ARG A 186 14.47 18.79 -26.67
CA ARG A 186 15.26 17.62 -26.25
C ARG A 186 15.88 17.77 -24.86
N THR A 187 16.41 18.96 -24.53
CA THR A 187 16.96 19.22 -23.20
C THR A 187 15.87 19.12 -22.13
N LYS A 188 14.69 19.69 -22.36
CA LYS A 188 13.53 19.54 -21.45
C LYS A 188 13.12 18.09 -21.29
N SER A 189 13.02 17.35 -22.41
CA SER A 189 12.70 15.92 -22.43
C SER A 189 13.70 15.12 -21.60
N THR A 190 15.00 15.35 -21.79
CA THR A 190 16.06 14.65 -21.05
C THR A 190 15.98 14.92 -19.55
N GLN A 191 15.78 16.17 -19.15
CA GLN A 191 15.59 16.53 -17.74
C GLN A 191 14.35 15.83 -17.16
N LEU A 192 13.23 15.87 -17.88
CA LEU A 192 11.98 15.27 -17.44
C LEU A 192 12.10 13.75 -17.25
N ARG A 193 12.88 13.06 -18.10
CA ARG A 193 13.19 11.63 -17.90
C ARG A 193 13.94 11.39 -16.60
N SER A 194 14.97 12.19 -16.32
CA SER A 194 15.73 12.08 -15.07
C SER A 194 14.85 12.36 -13.85
N ASP A 195 13.98 13.37 -13.92
CA ASP A 195 13.05 13.69 -12.85
C ASP A 195 12.03 12.55 -12.63
N ALA A 196 11.55 11.93 -13.71
CA ALA A 196 10.66 10.78 -13.67
C ALA A 196 11.35 9.55 -13.03
N ASP A 197 12.59 9.25 -13.38
CA ASP A 197 13.36 8.16 -12.78
C ASP A 197 13.57 8.38 -11.27
N ASN A 198 13.93 9.60 -10.88
CA ASN A 198 14.08 9.95 -9.47
C ASN A 198 12.75 9.80 -8.71
N LEU A 199 11.64 10.23 -9.31
CA LEU A 199 10.31 10.12 -8.70
C LEU A 199 9.88 8.65 -8.55
N ILE A 200 10.05 7.83 -9.58
CA ILE A 200 9.72 6.40 -9.54
C ILE A 200 10.49 5.72 -8.39
N ASN A 201 11.80 5.99 -8.28
CA ASN A 201 12.63 5.44 -7.22
C ASN A 201 12.23 5.94 -5.82
N GLN A 202 11.86 7.22 -5.69
CA GLN A 202 11.35 7.77 -4.42
C GLN A 202 10.05 7.08 -4.02
N CYS A 203 9.07 6.97 -4.93
CA CYS A 203 7.81 6.29 -4.67
C CYS A 203 8.03 4.82 -4.29
N ALA A 204 8.93 4.11 -4.98
CA ALA A 204 9.27 2.72 -4.65
C ALA A 204 9.79 2.59 -3.21
N ASN A 205 10.73 3.46 -2.81
CA ASN A 205 11.27 3.48 -1.45
C ASN A 205 10.20 3.83 -0.40
N ASP A 206 9.37 4.83 -0.67
CA ASP A 206 8.27 5.25 0.21
C ASP A 206 7.31 4.08 0.44
N ILE A 207 6.91 3.38 -0.62
CA ILE A 207 6.01 2.22 -0.53
C ILE A 207 6.66 1.08 0.25
N TRP A 208 7.93 0.78 -0.02
CA TRP A 208 8.65 -0.29 0.67
C TRP A 208 8.78 -0.02 2.18
N ASN A 209 9.10 1.22 2.55
CA ASN A 209 9.20 1.65 3.94
C ASN A 209 7.85 1.54 4.65
N ALA A 210 6.78 2.05 4.04
CA ALA A 210 5.43 1.96 4.59
C ALA A 210 4.98 0.49 4.77
N TRP A 211 5.20 -0.34 3.74
CA TRP A 211 4.85 -1.76 3.79
C TRP A 211 5.54 -2.50 4.93
N ASN A 212 6.83 -2.24 5.14
CA ASN A 212 7.61 -2.86 6.20
C ASN A 212 7.23 -2.32 7.59
N ALA A 213 6.96 -1.03 7.71
CA ALA A 213 6.46 -0.46 8.95
C ALA A 213 5.15 -1.14 9.39
N THR A 214 4.22 -1.35 8.45
CA THR A 214 2.97 -2.08 8.71
C THR A 214 3.21 -3.55 9.07
N ASN A 215 4.09 -4.26 8.34
CA ASN A 215 4.41 -5.67 8.66
C ASN A 215 5.03 -5.81 10.05
N ASN A 216 5.90 -4.89 10.44
CA ASN A 216 6.52 -4.85 11.75
C ASN A 216 5.47 -4.58 12.84
N ALA A 217 4.56 -3.63 12.61
CA ALA A 217 3.45 -3.35 13.51
C ALA A 217 2.55 -4.58 13.69
N LEU A 218 2.14 -5.23 12.59
CA LEU A 218 1.32 -6.46 12.61
C LEU A 218 2.01 -7.59 13.38
N THR A 219 3.31 -7.79 13.16
CA THR A 219 4.09 -8.85 13.82
C THR A 219 4.24 -8.60 15.31
N ARG A 220 4.50 -7.35 15.70
CA ARG A 220 4.56 -6.93 17.10
C ARG A 220 3.22 -7.12 17.78
N ARG A 221 2.13 -6.62 17.18
CA ARG A 221 0.77 -6.76 17.71
C ARG A 221 0.35 -8.22 17.87
N SER A 222 0.67 -9.06 16.88
CA SER A 222 0.43 -10.50 16.95
C SER A 222 1.17 -11.16 18.12
N SER A 223 2.40 -10.72 18.40
CA SER A 223 3.19 -11.23 19.54
C SER A 223 2.59 -10.80 20.88
N GLU A 224 2.17 -9.54 21.00
CA GLU A 224 1.51 -9.00 22.21
C GLU A 224 0.17 -9.71 22.50
N ILE A 225 -0.63 -9.98 21.45
CA ILE A 225 -1.89 -10.74 21.57
C ILE A 225 -1.60 -12.19 21.96
N LEU A 226 -0.57 -12.82 21.39
CA LEU A 226 -0.19 -14.19 21.73
C LEU A 226 0.26 -14.31 23.19
N GLU A 227 1.04 -13.36 23.70
CA GLU A 227 1.45 -13.33 25.11
C GLU A 227 0.23 -13.15 26.03
N SER A 228 -0.66 -12.20 25.69
CA SER A 228 -1.89 -11.96 26.44
C SER A 228 -2.80 -13.19 26.47
N LYS A 229 -2.95 -13.86 25.32
CA LYS A 229 -3.66 -15.15 25.19
C LYS A 229 -3.04 -16.20 26.12
N GLY A 230 -1.71 -16.34 26.13
CA GLY A 230 -1.01 -17.27 27.01
C GLY A 230 -1.28 -17.01 28.49
N LYS A 231 -1.24 -15.75 28.93
CA LYS A 231 -1.58 -15.36 30.31
C LYS A 231 -3.03 -15.70 30.66
N LEU A 232 -3.98 -15.45 29.77
CA LEU A 232 -5.39 -15.81 29.96
C LEU A 232 -5.59 -17.33 30.07
N GLN A 233 -4.92 -18.12 29.22
CA GLN A 233 -4.97 -19.59 29.29
C GLN A 233 -4.42 -20.12 30.63
N MET A 234 -3.30 -19.58 31.10
CA MET A 234 -2.74 -19.96 32.41
C MET A 234 -3.68 -19.60 33.56
N HIS A 235 -4.31 -18.42 33.51
CA HIS A 235 -5.27 -18.00 34.53
C HIS A 235 -6.53 -18.88 34.51
N LEU A 236 -7.06 -19.18 33.32
CA LEU A 236 -8.21 -20.07 33.15
C LEU A 236 -7.92 -21.45 33.75
N HIS A 237 -6.73 -22.01 33.54
CA HIS A 237 -6.34 -23.29 34.13
C HIS A 237 -6.33 -23.25 35.66
N LYS A 238 -5.83 -22.17 36.28
CA LYS A 238 -5.87 -22.00 37.73
C LYS A 238 -7.30 -21.92 38.26
N ILE A 239 -8.16 -21.14 37.61
CA ILE A 239 -9.58 -21.04 37.99
C ILE A 239 -10.29 -22.39 37.86
N GLN A 240 -10.00 -23.16 36.82
CA GLN A 240 -10.54 -24.51 36.66
C GLN A 240 -10.10 -25.45 37.80
N GLN A 241 -8.84 -25.36 38.24
CA GLN A 241 -8.34 -26.12 39.39
C GLN A 241 -9.03 -25.68 40.70
N GLU A 242 -9.17 -24.38 40.94
CA GLU A 242 -9.89 -23.85 42.12
C GLU A 242 -11.36 -24.27 42.15
N ILE A 243 -12.03 -24.31 40.99
CA ILE A 243 -13.40 -24.84 40.87
C ILE A 243 -13.46 -26.31 41.28
N PHE A 244 -12.52 -27.13 40.80
CA PHE A 244 -12.46 -28.54 41.18
C PHE A 244 -12.25 -28.72 42.70
N ASP A 245 -11.35 -27.93 43.29
CA ASP A 245 -11.04 -28.00 44.72
C ASP A 245 -12.22 -27.55 45.59
N ILE A 246 -12.96 -26.49 45.20
CA ILE A 246 -14.14 -26.05 45.93
C ILE A 246 -15.31 -27.04 45.78
N GLU A 247 -15.50 -27.65 44.62
CA GLU A 247 -16.52 -28.70 44.40
C GLU A 247 -16.25 -29.91 45.31
N LYS A 248 -14.99 -30.33 45.42
CA LYS A 248 -14.59 -31.39 46.35
C LYS A 248 -14.84 -30.99 47.81
N ASN A 249 -14.53 -29.75 48.19
CA ASN A 249 -14.79 -29.25 49.53
C ASN A 249 -16.31 -29.21 49.84
N MET A 250 -17.14 -28.77 48.90
CA MET A 250 -18.59 -28.78 49.04
C MET A 250 -19.13 -30.20 49.26
N GLU A 251 -18.60 -31.19 48.57
CA GLU A 251 -18.99 -32.60 48.78
C GLU A 251 -18.62 -33.10 50.18
N LEU A 252 -17.41 -32.75 50.66
CA LEU A 252 -16.99 -33.06 52.03
C LEU A 252 -17.87 -32.39 53.08
N LEU A 253 -18.27 -31.13 52.86
CA LEU A 253 -19.17 -30.40 53.76
C LEU A 253 -20.57 -31.03 53.78
N ARG A 254 -21.13 -31.39 52.61
CA ARG A 254 -22.43 -32.09 52.51
C ARG A 254 -22.39 -33.43 53.23
N LYS A 255 -21.32 -34.20 53.04
CA LYS A 255 -21.12 -35.46 53.77
C LYS A 255 -21.02 -35.23 55.27
N ALA A 256 -20.25 -34.24 55.71
CA ALA A 256 -20.12 -33.93 57.14
C ALA A 256 -21.46 -33.56 57.78
N ILE A 257 -22.32 -32.81 57.08
CA ILE A 257 -23.69 -32.50 57.52
C ILE A 257 -24.52 -33.79 57.63
N MET A 258 -24.48 -34.64 56.60
CA MET A 258 -25.20 -35.91 56.58
C MET A 258 -24.76 -36.83 57.73
N ASP A 259 -23.46 -36.92 58.00
CA ASP A 259 -22.88 -37.75 59.06
C ASP A 259 -23.33 -37.31 60.47
N LYS A 260 -23.79 -36.06 60.66
CA LYS A 260 -24.38 -35.58 61.93
C LYS A 260 -25.85 -35.97 62.12
N SER A 261 -26.56 -36.36 61.05
CA SER A 261 -27.99 -36.71 61.10
C SER A 261 -28.27 -37.91 62.02
N ASN A 262 -27.47 -38.98 61.90
CA ASN A 262 -27.66 -40.19 62.72
C ASN A 262 -27.40 -39.95 64.22
N PRO A 263 -26.28 -39.34 64.65
CA PRO A 263 -26.07 -38.97 66.04
C PRO A 263 -27.17 -38.05 66.60
N LEU A 264 -27.60 -37.04 65.83
CA LEU A 264 -28.67 -36.13 66.23
C LEU A 264 -30.00 -36.88 66.45
N LYS A 265 -30.33 -37.80 65.54
CA LYS A 265 -31.52 -38.66 65.65
C LYS A 265 -31.46 -39.54 66.89
N VAL A 266 -30.30 -40.12 67.22
CA VAL A 266 -30.12 -40.91 68.45
C VAL A 266 -30.36 -40.05 69.70
N ALA A 267 -29.79 -38.85 69.75
CA ALA A 267 -29.97 -37.93 70.88
C ALA A 267 -31.43 -37.49 71.04
N HIS A 268 -32.12 -37.16 69.95
CA HIS A 268 -33.56 -36.85 69.95
C HIS A 268 -34.42 -38.02 70.40
N THR A 269 -34.23 -39.22 69.85
CA THR A 269 -35.00 -40.41 70.26
C THR A 269 -34.78 -40.72 71.74
N ARG A 270 -33.54 -40.60 72.24
CA ARG A 270 -33.25 -40.78 73.67
C ARG A 270 -33.97 -39.75 74.55
N LEU A 271 -34.03 -38.48 74.13
CA LEU A 271 -34.75 -37.43 74.85
C LEU A 271 -36.26 -37.70 74.85
N GLU A 272 -36.84 -38.04 73.70
CA GLU A 272 -38.25 -38.36 73.53
C GLU A 272 -38.66 -39.59 74.36
N SER A 273 -37.88 -40.67 74.33
CA SER A 273 -38.20 -41.86 75.11
C SER A 273 -38.20 -41.57 76.61
N ARG A 274 -37.35 -40.63 77.06
CA ARG A 274 -37.29 -40.22 78.46
C ARG A 274 -38.46 -39.33 78.89
N THR A 275 -39.22 -38.71 77.98
CA THR A 275 -40.43 -37.95 78.35
C THR A 275 -41.59 -38.84 78.79
N HIS A 276 -41.50 -40.16 78.56
CA HIS A 276 -42.53 -41.14 78.89
C HIS A 276 -42.41 -41.73 80.30
N ARG A 277 -41.43 -41.28 81.10
CA ARG A 277 -41.29 -41.68 82.51
C ARG A 277 -42.46 -41.14 83.32
N ARG A 278 -42.95 -41.91 84.30
CA ARG A 278 -44.11 -41.55 85.13
C ARG A 278 -43.68 -41.00 86.48
N ASP A 279 -44.53 -40.14 87.04
CA ASP A 279 -44.43 -39.63 88.40
C ASP A 279 -43.04 -39.05 88.74
N ILE A 280 -42.47 -39.43 89.88
CA ILE A 280 -41.19 -38.91 90.39
C ILE A 280 -39.97 -39.32 89.54
N GLU A 281 -40.10 -40.36 88.70
CA GLU A 281 -39.04 -40.82 87.80
C GLU A 281 -38.83 -39.88 86.59
N LEU A 282 -39.76 -38.95 86.33
CA LEU A 282 -39.59 -37.86 85.35
C LEU A 282 -38.69 -36.74 85.92
N CYS A 283 -37.52 -37.14 86.38
CA CYS A 283 -36.53 -36.25 86.99
C CYS A 283 -35.57 -35.67 85.93
N ARG A 284 -35.20 -34.40 86.09
CA ARG A 284 -34.13 -33.75 85.32
C ARG A 284 -32.76 -34.09 85.90
N ASP A 285 -32.33 -35.32 85.67
CA ASP A 285 -31.02 -35.81 86.09
C ASP A 285 -29.86 -35.30 85.21
N ASN A 286 -28.64 -35.70 85.55
CA ASN A 286 -27.43 -35.35 84.78
C ASN A 286 -27.48 -35.89 83.34
N ALA A 287 -28.06 -37.08 83.11
CA ALA A 287 -28.19 -37.66 81.79
C ALA A 287 -29.16 -36.86 80.92
N GLN A 288 -30.27 -36.39 81.48
CA GLN A 288 -31.21 -35.48 80.82
C GLN A 288 -30.52 -34.19 80.40
N THR A 289 -29.76 -33.57 81.31
CA THR A 289 -29.04 -32.33 81.04
C THR A 289 -27.98 -32.53 79.96
N ARG A 290 -27.25 -33.65 79.98
CA ARG A 290 -26.24 -33.93 78.95
C ARG A 290 -26.84 -34.23 77.57
N LEU A 291 -27.95 -34.95 77.49
CA LEU A 291 -28.63 -35.23 76.22
C LEU A 291 -29.19 -33.95 75.57
N VAL A 292 -29.76 -33.03 76.37
CA VAL A 292 -30.17 -31.71 75.87
C VAL A 292 -28.96 -30.96 75.31
N LYS A 293 -27.85 -30.95 76.05
CA LYS A 293 -26.63 -30.29 75.60
C LYS A 293 -26.00 -30.93 74.37
N GLU A 294 -26.05 -32.25 74.24
CA GLU A 294 -25.59 -32.98 73.04
C GLU A 294 -26.39 -32.58 71.79
N VAL A 295 -27.71 -32.43 71.90
CA VAL A 295 -28.55 -31.94 70.78
C VAL A 295 -28.15 -30.51 70.40
N GLU A 296 -28.01 -29.61 71.37
CA GLU A 296 -27.55 -28.23 71.12
C GLU A 296 -26.19 -28.21 70.42
N ASP A 297 -25.20 -28.94 70.95
CA ASP A 297 -23.83 -28.97 70.41
C ASP A 297 -23.80 -29.52 68.96
N ILE A 298 -24.60 -30.55 68.66
CA ILE A 298 -24.71 -31.12 67.30
C ILE A 298 -25.44 -30.14 66.37
N GLN A 299 -26.50 -29.48 66.82
CA GLN A 299 -27.23 -28.51 66.01
C GLN A 299 -26.35 -27.29 65.67
N ASP A 300 -25.62 -26.76 66.65
CA ASP A 300 -24.65 -25.67 66.43
C ASP A 300 -23.59 -26.06 65.40
N SER A 301 -23.10 -27.31 65.46
CA SER A 301 -22.14 -27.84 64.50
C SER A 301 -22.74 -27.97 63.09
N VAL A 302 -23.99 -28.43 62.97
CA VAL A 302 -24.71 -28.52 61.70
C VAL A 302 -24.96 -27.13 61.11
N ASP A 303 -25.37 -26.16 61.92
CA ASP A 303 -25.62 -24.79 61.49
C ASP A 303 -24.32 -24.08 61.06
N TYR A 304 -23.20 -24.39 61.71
CA TYR A 304 -21.87 -23.93 61.26
C TYR A 304 -21.47 -24.54 59.91
N LEU A 305 -21.67 -25.85 59.72
CA LEU A 305 -21.36 -26.54 58.47
C LEU A 305 -22.24 -26.03 57.31
N HIS A 306 -23.52 -25.77 57.55
CA HIS A 306 -24.41 -25.16 56.55
C HIS A 306 -23.94 -23.76 56.15
N ARG A 307 -23.53 -22.92 57.11
CA ARG A 307 -22.94 -21.60 56.81
C ARG A 307 -21.69 -21.73 55.94
N LYS A 308 -20.79 -22.67 56.26
CA LYS A 308 -19.58 -22.93 55.46
C LYS A 308 -19.91 -23.46 54.06
N LEU A 309 -20.93 -24.31 53.93
CA LEU A 309 -21.41 -24.78 52.64
C LEU A 309 -21.94 -23.62 51.79
N GLN A 310 -22.73 -22.72 52.37
CA GLN A 310 -23.26 -21.55 51.68
C GLN A 310 -22.13 -20.60 51.21
N GLU A 311 -21.11 -20.38 52.04
CA GLU A 311 -19.91 -19.61 51.66
C GLU A 311 -19.18 -20.26 50.47
N ALA A 312 -18.98 -21.59 50.51
CA ALA A 312 -18.34 -22.34 49.43
C ALA A 312 -19.17 -22.31 48.13
N GLU A 313 -20.51 -22.42 48.22
CA GLU A 313 -21.43 -22.31 47.10
C GLU A 313 -21.37 -20.92 46.45
N ALA A 314 -21.33 -19.85 47.26
CA ALA A 314 -21.17 -18.49 46.74
C ALA A 314 -19.82 -18.30 46.03
N GLN A 315 -18.72 -18.82 46.61
CA GLN A 315 -17.41 -18.80 45.97
C GLN A 315 -17.39 -19.57 44.65
N HIS A 316 -18.01 -20.75 44.61
CA HIS A 316 -18.13 -21.57 43.38
C HIS A 316 -18.84 -20.80 42.26
N GLN A 317 -19.97 -20.13 42.56
CA GLN A 317 -20.67 -19.31 41.57
C GLN A 317 -19.80 -18.15 41.04
N GLN A 318 -19.03 -17.50 41.90
CA GLN A 318 -18.12 -16.42 41.49
C GLN A 318 -16.97 -16.94 40.61
N LEU A 319 -16.43 -18.13 40.91
CA LEU A 319 -15.41 -18.77 40.09
C LEU A 319 -15.96 -19.16 38.72
N LEU A 320 -17.18 -19.72 38.64
CA LEU A 320 -17.84 -20.05 37.38
C LEU A 320 -18.05 -18.82 36.49
N LYS A 321 -18.46 -17.69 37.09
CA LYS A 321 -18.58 -16.40 36.37
C LYS A 321 -17.22 -15.93 35.84
N THR A 322 -16.19 -16.00 36.68
CA THR A 322 -14.81 -15.65 36.28
C THR A 322 -14.33 -16.52 35.12
N ARG A 323 -14.57 -17.84 35.19
CA ARG A 323 -14.24 -18.78 34.10
C ARG A 323 -14.90 -18.38 32.79
N SER A 324 -16.21 -18.12 32.80
CA SER A 324 -16.95 -17.72 31.62
C SER A 324 -16.42 -16.42 30.99
N ASN A 325 -16.07 -15.44 31.82
CA ASN A 325 -15.45 -14.20 31.35
C ASN A 325 -14.08 -14.45 30.68
N LEU A 326 -13.23 -15.25 31.31
CA LEU A 326 -11.91 -15.61 30.76
C LEU A 326 -12.02 -16.37 29.43
N GLU A 327 -12.99 -17.29 29.31
CA GLU A 327 -13.28 -18.00 28.07
C GLU A 327 -13.72 -17.05 26.94
N SER A 328 -14.58 -16.08 27.26
CA SER A 328 -15.01 -15.04 26.32
C SER A 328 -13.83 -14.15 25.87
N GLU A 329 -13.01 -13.67 26.81
CA GLU A 329 -11.81 -12.89 26.48
C GLU A 329 -10.82 -13.69 25.63
N LEU A 330 -10.65 -14.99 25.93
CA LEU A 330 -9.79 -15.87 25.15
C LEU A 330 -10.30 -16.02 23.70
N HIS A 331 -11.60 -16.16 23.51
CA HIS A 331 -12.22 -16.19 22.19
C HIS A 331 -11.95 -14.89 21.41
N ILE A 332 -12.04 -13.74 22.06
CA ILE A 332 -11.68 -12.44 21.46
C ILE A 332 -10.21 -12.45 21.00
N LYS A 333 -9.27 -12.85 21.86
CA LYS A 333 -7.84 -12.89 21.51
C LYS A 333 -7.55 -13.85 20.35
N VAL A 334 -8.22 -15.01 20.31
CA VAL A 334 -8.07 -15.99 19.21
C VAL A 334 -8.55 -15.39 17.89
N ASN A 335 -9.70 -14.71 17.88
CA ASN A 335 -10.22 -14.03 16.69
C ASN A 335 -9.25 -12.94 16.19
N SER A 336 -8.79 -12.06 17.08
CA SER A 336 -7.84 -11.00 16.73
C SER A 336 -6.53 -11.55 16.16
N LEU A 337 -6.02 -12.63 16.74
CA LEU A 337 -4.80 -13.29 16.27
C LEU A 337 -4.98 -13.92 14.88
N PHE A 338 -6.13 -14.53 14.63
CA PHE A 338 -6.46 -15.11 13.32
C PHE A 338 -6.55 -14.03 12.23
N ILE A 339 -7.21 -12.91 12.53
CA ILE A 339 -7.31 -11.77 11.61
C ILE A 339 -5.91 -11.24 11.26
N ASP A 340 -5.06 -10.98 12.25
CA ASP A 340 -3.74 -10.40 11.98
C ASP A 340 -2.79 -11.37 11.28
N ARG A 341 -2.73 -12.64 11.72
CA ARG A 341 -1.74 -13.60 11.22
C ARG A 341 -2.15 -14.30 9.94
N GLU A 342 -3.42 -14.67 9.83
CA GLU A 342 -3.91 -15.48 8.71
C GLU A 342 -4.54 -14.62 7.62
N LYS A 343 -5.33 -13.60 7.98
CA LYS A 343 -5.92 -12.69 6.98
C LYS A 343 -4.90 -11.65 6.53
N CYS A 344 -4.47 -10.77 7.43
CA CYS A 344 -3.62 -9.63 7.06
C CYS A 344 -2.22 -10.05 6.62
N LEU A 345 -1.44 -10.65 7.53
CA LEU A 345 -0.08 -11.12 7.19
C LEU A 345 -0.09 -12.24 6.15
N GLY A 346 -1.16 -13.05 6.07
CA GLY A 346 -1.31 -14.06 5.02
C GLY A 346 -1.37 -13.44 3.62
N MET A 347 -2.26 -12.48 3.40
CA MET A 347 -2.35 -11.75 2.13
C MET A 347 -1.03 -11.04 1.80
N ARG A 348 -0.46 -10.33 2.77
CA ARG A 348 0.79 -9.59 2.57
C ARG A 348 1.97 -10.51 2.23
N ARG A 349 2.07 -11.71 2.83
CA ARG A 349 3.11 -12.70 2.46
C ARG A 349 2.94 -13.25 1.05
N SER A 350 1.71 -13.40 0.59
CA SER A 350 1.42 -13.92 -0.75
C SER A 350 1.74 -12.93 -1.87
N PHE A 351 1.80 -11.64 -1.55
CA PHE A 351 2.07 -10.59 -2.51
C PHE A 351 3.57 -10.31 -2.65
N PRO A 352 4.15 -10.48 -3.85
CA PRO A 352 5.59 -10.38 -4.04
C PRO A 352 6.01 -8.92 -4.29
N LEU A 353 5.93 -8.07 -3.24
CA LEU A 353 6.22 -6.63 -3.35
C LEU A 353 7.57 -6.35 -4.01
N ASN A 354 8.61 -7.09 -3.64
CA ASN A 354 9.97 -6.92 -4.18
C ASN A 354 10.10 -7.25 -5.68
N SER A 355 9.19 -8.03 -6.26
CA SER A 355 9.16 -8.26 -7.71
C SER A 355 8.26 -7.28 -8.45
N THR A 356 7.21 -6.77 -7.79
CA THR A 356 6.25 -5.85 -8.40
C THR A 356 6.78 -4.42 -8.42
N ILE A 357 7.38 -3.97 -7.31
CA ILE A 357 7.95 -2.62 -7.19
C ILE A 357 9.47 -2.74 -7.27
N LYS A 358 9.98 -2.90 -8.50
CA LYS A 358 11.41 -2.94 -8.79
C LYS A 358 11.68 -2.12 -10.04
N TYR A 359 12.36 -1.00 -9.84
CA TYR A 359 12.75 -0.07 -10.90
C TYR A 359 14.25 0.13 -10.89
#